data_AF-A0A7R9V0I9-F1
#
_entry.id   AF-A0A7R9V0I9-F1
#
_cell.length_a   1.000
_cell.length_b   1.000
_cell.length_c   1.000
_cell.angle_alpha   90.00
_cell.angle_beta   90.00
_cell.angle_gamma   90.00
#
_symmetry.space_group_name_H-M   'P 1'
#
loop_
_entity.id
_entity.type
_entity.pdbx_description
1 polymer ?
#
loop_
_entity_poly.entity_id
_entity_poly.type
_entity_poly.pdbx_seq_one_letter_code
_entity_poly.pdbx_strand_id
1 'polypeptide(L)'
;AGAACICATGFLMPRKPACSAQVVDPHKASYGVDNALFAVAQIAQTTMRSELGKITLDKTFEEREALNSNIVQTINVASEPWGLQCLRYEIRDIAPPAGIVMAMELQAEAERRKRASILESEGVRQSKINVAEAQKQEVILASEASRQEAINHAAGEAEAIRQRAGA
;
A
#
# COMPACT_ATOMS: atom_id res chain seq x y z
N ALA A 1 -20.15 24.90 -14.58
CA ALA A 1 -18.78 24.44 -14.90
C ALA A 1 -17.78 25.42 -14.31
N GLY A 2 -17.39 25.24 -13.04
CA GLY A 2 -16.67 26.25 -12.26
C GLY A 2 -15.23 25.86 -11.99
N ALA A 3 -14.28 26.73 -12.37
CA ALA A 3 -12.85 26.51 -12.35
C ALA A 3 -12.32 25.94 -11.01
N ALA A 4 -11.65 24.79 -11.11
CA ALA A 4 -10.81 24.21 -10.07
C ALA A 4 -9.52 25.04 -9.90
N CYS A 5 -9.00 25.09 -8.67
CA CYS A 5 -7.83 25.88 -8.38
C CYS A 5 -6.57 25.06 -8.69
N ILE A 6 -5.66 25.64 -9.48
CA ILE A 6 -4.41 25.01 -9.87
C ILE A 6 -3.37 25.27 -8.77
N CYS A 7 -2.79 24.21 -8.23
CA CYS A 7 -1.66 24.29 -7.31
C CYS A 7 -0.37 24.70 -8.06
N ALA A 8 0.63 25.23 -7.36
CA ALA A 8 1.96 25.46 -7.95
C ALA A 8 2.58 24.18 -8.57
N THR A 9 2.13 23.00 -8.12
CA THR A 9 2.50 21.68 -8.66
C THR A 9 1.59 21.19 -9.80
N GLY A 10 0.65 22.01 -10.29
CA GLY A 10 -0.24 21.66 -11.41
C GLY A 10 -1.47 20.83 -11.04
N PHE A 11 -1.70 20.55 -9.75
CA PHE A 11 -2.84 19.77 -9.28
C PHE A 11 -4.15 20.55 -9.30
N LEU A 12 -5.22 19.89 -9.71
CA LEU A 12 -6.58 20.41 -9.66
C LEU A 12 -7.20 20.08 -8.31
N MET A 13 -7.45 21.12 -7.51
CA MET A 13 -8.11 21.00 -6.21
C MET A 13 -9.59 21.38 -6.27
N PRO A 14 -10.45 20.68 -5.51
CA PRO A 14 -11.86 21.05 -5.40
C PRO A 14 -11.99 22.43 -4.74
N ARG A 15 -12.95 23.22 -5.24
CA ARG A 15 -13.14 24.62 -4.83
C ARG A 15 -13.47 24.82 -3.34
N LYS A 16 -14.01 23.80 -2.68
CA LYS A 16 -14.43 23.89 -1.27
C LYS A 16 -13.70 22.84 -0.45
N PRO A 17 -12.81 23.22 0.48
CA PRO A 17 -12.34 22.28 1.49
C PRO A 17 -13.49 21.90 2.44
N ALA A 18 -13.47 20.67 2.95
CA ALA A 18 -14.38 20.23 4.01
C ALA A 18 -13.69 20.49 5.36
N CYS A 19 -13.75 21.73 5.85
CA CYS A 19 -13.40 22.07 7.25
C CYS A 19 -14.70 22.30 8.03
N SER A 20 -14.77 21.72 9.21
CA SER A 20 -15.77 22.06 10.22
C SER A 20 -15.15 23.07 11.19
N ALA A 21 -15.76 24.25 11.30
CA ALA A 21 -15.30 25.31 12.19
C ALA A 21 -16.35 25.60 13.25
N GLN A 22 -15.90 25.81 14.49
CA GLN A 22 -16.71 26.24 15.61
C GLN A 22 -16.26 27.64 16.06
N VAL A 23 -17.24 28.47 16.41
CA VAL A 23 -16.98 29.78 17.03
C VAL A 23 -16.71 29.55 18.52
N VAL A 24 -15.52 29.93 18.97
CA VAL A 24 -15.12 29.85 20.38
C VAL A 24 -15.32 31.21 21.06
N ASP A 25 -14.96 32.30 20.36
CA ASP A 25 -15.13 33.67 20.86
C ASP A 25 -15.94 34.51 19.86
N PRO A 26 -17.23 34.79 20.15
CA PRO A 26 -18.10 35.52 19.24
C PRO A 26 -17.72 37.00 19.10
N HIS A 27 -17.02 37.59 20.08
CA HIS A 27 -16.58 38.98 20.00
C HIS A 27 -15.45 39.11 18.98
N LYS A 28 -14.44 38.24 19.07
CA LYS A 28 -13.35 38.17 18.07
C LYS A 28 -13.86 37.78 16.69
N ALA A 29 -14.82 36.87 16.60
CA ALA A 29 -15.39 36.46 15.32
C ALA A 29 -16.17 37.57 14.61
N SER A 30 -16.80 38.48 15.36
CA SER A 30 -17.61 39.56 14.80
C SER A 30 -16.80 40.79 14.41
N TYR A 31 -15.74 41.11 15.14
CA TYR A 31 -14.92 42.31 14.89
C TYR A 31 -13.54 42.03 14.26
N GLY A 32 -13.10 40.77 14.27
CA GLY A 32 -11.75 40.39 13.79
C GLY A 32 -11.60 40.34 12.28
N VAL A 33 -12.68 40.11 11.52
CA VAL A 33 -12.67 40.07 10.06
C VAL A 33 -14.09 40.18 9.47
N ASP A 34 -14.24 40.73 8.26
CA ASP A 34 -15.56 40.91 7.61
C ASP A 34 -16.35 39.60 7.47
N ASN A 35 -15.67 38.52 7.06
CA ASN A 35 -16.29 37.20 6.91
C ASN A 35 -15.33 36.09 7.36
N ALA A 36 -15.49 35.68 8.61
CA ALA A 36 -14.59 34.73 9.25
C ALA A 36 -14.62 33.33 8.61
N LEU A 37 -15.79 32.88 8.14
CA LEU A 37 -15.94 31.62 7.39
C LEU A 37 -15.19 31.66 6.05
N PHE A 38 -15.28 32.76 5.32
CA PHE A 38 -14.56 32.93 4.06
C PHE A 38 -13.04 33.00 4.28
N ALA A 39 -12.60 33.73 5.30
CA ALA A 39 -11.19 33.87 5.65
C ALA A 39 -10.56 32.52 6.02
N VAL A 40 -11.25 31.70 6.84
CA VAL A 40 -10.81 30.33 7.16
C VAL A 40 -10.75 29.46 5.91
N ALA A 41 -11.72 29.56 4.99
CA ALA A 41 -11.69 28.80 3.74
C ALA A 41 -10.47 29.17 2.86
N GLN A 42 -10.08 30.45 2.84
CA GLN A 42 -8.89 30.92 2.11
C GLN A 42 -7.59 30.45 2.73
N ILE A 43 -7.48 30.50 4.07
CA ILE A 43 -6.33 29.95 4.79
C ILE A 43 -6.24 28.45 4.53
N ALA A 44 -7.33 27.71 4.69
CA ALA A 44 -7.37 26.28 4.44
C ALA A 44 -6.88 25.92 3.03
N GLN A 45 -7.29 26.69 2.01
CA GLN A 45 -6.82 26.50 0.64
C GLN A 45 -5.32 26.78 0.49
N THR A 46 -4.81 27.84 1.11
CA THR A 46 -3.40 28.24 1.00
C THR A 46 -2.48 27.28 1.78
N THR A 47 -2.90 26.87 2.98
CA THR A 47 -2.23 25.88 3.81
C THR A 47 -2.19 24.52 3.11
N MET A 48 -3.32 24.05 2.57
CA MET A 48 -3.35 22.80 1.79
C MET A 48 -2.37 22.85 0.62
N ARG A 49 -2.32 23.98 -0.11
CA ARG A 49 -1.38 24.16 -1.23
C ARG A 49 0.08 24.08 -0.77
N SER A 50 0.41 24.69 0.37
CA SER A 50 1.78 24.71 0.89
C SER A 50 2.21 23.34 1.40
N GLU A 51 1.36 22.64 2.16
CA GLU A 51 1.68 21.32 2.71
C GLU A 51 1.84 20.26 1.61
N LEU A 52 0.97 20.29 0.59
CA LEU A 52 1.10 19.41 -0.57
C LEU A 52 2.33 19.70 -1.45
N GLY A 53 2.92 20.89 -1.35
CA GLY A 53 4.18 21.20 -2.03
C GLY A 53 5.41 20.63 -1.33
N LYS A 54 5.32 20.30 -0.03
CA LYS A 54 6.45 19.78 0.77
C LYS A 54 6.61 18.26 0.66
N ILE A 55 5.52 17.56 0.36
CA ILE A 55 5.44 16.10 0.38
C ILE A 55 5.38 15.56 -1.06
N THR A 56 5.97 14.39 -1.31
CA THR A 56 5.83 13.70 -2.61
C THR A 56 4.40 13.18 -2.79
N LEU A 57 3.99 12.98 -4.05
CA LEU A 57 2.62 12.56 -4.37
C LEU A 57 2.26 11.22 -3.73
N ASP A 58 3.16 10.24 -3.74
CA ASP A 58 2.91 8.91 -3.17
C ASP A 58 2.68 8.99 -1.66
N LYS A 59 3.54 9.74 -0.96
CA LYS A 59 3.42 9.97 0.49
C LYS A 59 2.15 10.72 0.86
N THR A 60 1.65 11.58 -0.02
CA THR A 60 0.37 12.29 0.19
C THR A 60 -0.80 11.31 0.30
N PHE A 61 -0.77 10.20 -0.44
CA PHE A 61 -1.82 9.18 -0.37
C PHE A 61 -1.69 8.28 0.86
N GLU A 62 -0.46 7.93 1.24
CA GLU A 62 -0.16 7.08 2.40
C GLU A 62 -0.40 7.80 3.73
N GLU A 63 -0.01 9.07 3.83
CA GLU A 63 0.00 9.86 5.08
C GLU A 63 -1.15 10.88 5.17
N ARG A 64 -2.33 10.56 4.63
CA ARG A 64 -3.49 11.49 4.65
C ARG A 64 -3.87 11.96 6.06
N GLU A 65 -3.77 11.08 7.06
CA GLU A 65 -4.11 11.42 8.44
C GLU A 65 -3.13 12.43 9.06
N ALA A 66 -1.82 12.24 8.81
CA ALA A 66 -0.79 13.17 9.25
C ALA A 66 -0.89 14.53 8.54
N LEU A 67 -1.26 14.53 7.25
CA LEU A 67 -1.55 15.76 6.53
C LEU A 67 -2.75 16.51 7.13
N ASN A 68 -3.82 15.81 7.46
CA ASN A 68 -5.01 16.42 8.05
C ASN A 68 -4.70 17.06 9.41
N SER A 69 -3.92 16.39 10.28
CA SER A 69 -3.55 16.95 11.58
C SER A 69 -2.68 18.21 11.45
N ASN A 70 -1.68 18.19 10.56
CA ASN A 70 -0.80 19.33 10.29
C ASN A 70 -1.57 20.53 9.71
N ILE A 71 -2.51 20.28 8.80
CA ILE A 71 -3.37 21.32 8.22
C ILE A 71 -4.26 21.93 9.30
N VAL A 72 -4.92 21.12 10.13
CA VAL A 72 -5.77 21.61 11.23
C VAL A 72 -4.96 22.46 12.21
N GLN A 73 -3.76 22.02 12.58
CA GLN A 73 -2.88 22.77 13.48
C GLN A 73 -2.54 24.15 12.90
N THR A 74 -2.13 24.20 11.63
CA THR A 74 -1.75 25.46 10.98
C THR A 74 -2.95 26.40 10.83
N ILE A 75 -4.13 25.87 10.50
CA ILE A 75 -5.37 26.66 10.42
C ILE A 75 -5.72 27.23 11.78
N ASN A 76 -5.63 26.44 12.86
CA ASN A 76 -5.99 26.90 14.21
C ASN A 76 -5.08 28.02 14.71
N VAL A 77 -3.78 27.95 14.45
CA VAL A 77 -2.83 29.03 14.76
C VAL A 77 -3.22 30.32 14.05
N ALA A 78 -3.61 30.24 12.78
CA ALA A 78 -3.99 31.42 12.01
C ALA A 78 -5.42 31.93 12.30
N SER A 79 -6.29 31.07 12.85
CA SER A 79 -7.70 31.39 13.15
C SER A 79 -7.92 31.92 14.56
N GLU A 80 -6.92 31.85 15.44
CA GLU A 80 -6.95 32.37 16.81
C GLU A 80 -7.36 33.85 16.92
N PRO A 81 -6.88 34.78 16.05
CA PRO A 81 -7.29 36.18 16.09
C PRO A 81 -8.78 36.38 15.77
N TRP A 82 -9.39 35.43 15.07
CA TRP A 82 -10.79 35.48 14.64
C TRP A 82 -11.73 34.71 15.58
N GLY A 83 -11.21 34.12 16.68
CA GLY A 83 -12.05 33.37 17.63
C GLY A 83 -12.68 32.11 17.03
N LEU A 84 -12.09 31.56 15.96
CA LEU A 84 -12.54 30.36 15.26
C LEU A 84 -11.60 29.19 15.51
N GLN A 85 -12.15 27.99 15.63
CA GLN A 85 -11.41 26.74 15.74
C GLN A 85 -11.90 25.74 14.70
N CYS A 86 -11.01 25.21 13.86
CA CYS A 86 -11.31 24.08 12.97
C CYS A 86 -11.20 22.79 13.79
N LEU A 87 -12.28 22.01 13.83
CA LEU A 87 -12.34 20.74 14.57
C LEU A 87 -11.78 19.59 13.73
N ARG A 88 -12.15 19.57 12.46
CA ARG A 88 -11.77 18.51 11.52
C ARG A 88 -11.64 19.07 10.11
N TYR A 89 -10.59 18.63 9.44
CA TYR A 89 -10.32 18.87 8.03
C TYR A 89 -10.32 17.54 7.28
N GLU A 90 -11.05 17.47 6.17
CA GLU A 90 -11.07 16.32 5.28
C GLU A 90 -10.62 16.71 3.87
N ILE A 91 -9.54 16.08 3.42
CA ILE A 91 -9.14 16.10 2.01
C ILE A 91 -10.06 15.17 1.23
N ARG A 92 -10.79 15.72 0.26
CA ARG A 92 -11.64 14.96 -0.68
C ARG A 92 -10.78 14.34 -1.79
N ASP A 93 -10.89 14.89 -2.99
CA ASP A 93 -10.21 14.40 -4.18
C ASP A 93 -9.10 15.37 -4.58
N ILE A 94 -7.91 14.84 -4.82
CA ILE A 94 -6.79 15.56 -5.42
C ILE A 94 -6.57 14.92 -6.78
N ALA A 95 -6.80 15.67 -7.86
CA ALA A 95 -6.60 15.17 -9.22
C ALA A 95 -5.22 15.62 -9.74
N PRO A 96 -4.28 14.69 -9.99
CA PRO A 96 -3.04 15.01 -10.67
C PRO A 96 -3.32 15.41 -12.14
N PRO A 97 -2.48 16.24 -12.76
CA PRO A 97 -2.56 16.48 -14.19
C PRO A 97 -2.28 15.20 -14.98
N ALA A 98 -2.92 15.06 -16.14
CA ALA A 98 -2.89 13.83 -16.96
C ALA A 98 -1.46 13.35 -17.31
N GLY A 99 -0.51 14.27 -17.50
CA GLY A 99 0.88 13.91 -17.78
C GLY A 99 1.57 13.16 -16.63
N ILE A 100 1.27 13.52 -15.37
CA ILE A 100 1.83 12.83 -14.19
C ILE A 100 1.17 11.46 -14.03
N VAL A 101 -0.15 11.36 -14.24
CA VAL A 101 -0.88 10.09 -14.17
C VAL A 101 -0.27 9.08 -15.15
N MET A 102 -0.05 9.49 -16.40
CA MET A 102 0.55 8.63 -17.41
C MET A 102 1.97 8.17 -17.05
N ALA A 103 2.79 9.07 -16.49
CA ALA A 103 4.15 8.73 -16.04
C ALA A 103 4.13 7.75 -14.85
N MET A 104 3.22 7.94 -13.90
CA MET A 104 3.02 7.03 -12.77
C MET A 104 2.54 5.65 -13.22
N GLU A 105 1.58 5.59 -14.16
CA GLU A 105 1.10 4.34 -14.73
C GLU A 105 2.22 3.57 -15.42
N LEU A 106 3.05 4.26 -16.22
CA LEU A 106 4.20 3.66 -16.87
C LEU A 106 5.23 3.13 -15.86
N GLN A 107 5.51 3.89 -14.79
CA GLN A 107 6.42 3.48 -13.73
C GLN A 107 5.87 2.28 -12.95
N ALA A 108 4.60 2.30 -12.58
CA ALA A 108 3.93 1.23 -11.86
C ALA A 108 3.88 -0.05 -12.71
N GLU A 109 3.62 0.06 -14.00
CA GLU A 109 3.63 -1.07 -14.93
C GLU A 109 5.04 -1.65 -15.07
N ALA A 110 6.08 -0.81 -15.21
CA ALA A 110 7.46 -1.26 -15.25
C ALA A 110 7.87 -2.01 -13.96
N GLU A 111 7.48 -1.49 -12.81
CA GLU A 111 7.76 -2.12 -11.52
C GLU A 111 7.01 -3.44 -11.35
N ARG A 112 5.73 -3.49 -11.75
CA ARG A 112 4.93 -4.72 -11.76
C ARG A 112 5.56 -5.78 -12.66
N ARG A 113 5.98 -5.42 -13.87
CA ARG A 113 6.66 -6.34 -14.80
C ARG A 113 7.97 -6.87 -14.22
N LYS A 114 8.77 -6.00 -13.59
CA LYS A 114 10.01 -6.41 -12.92
C LYS A 114 9.72 -7.40 -11.79
N ARG A 115 8.75 -7.12 -10.93
CA ARG A 115 8.35 -8.02 -9.83
C ARG A 115 7.83 -9.36 -10.36
N ALA A 116 7.01 -9.34 -11.41
CA ALA A 116 6.51 -10.55 -12.07
C ALA A 116 7.66 -11.41 -12.64
N SER A 117 8.61 -10.78 -13.34
CA SER A 117 9.77 -11.49 -13.92
C SER A 117 10.68 -12.10 -12.86
N ILE A 118 10.88 -11.43 -11.72
CA ILE A 118 11.63 -11.97 -10.58
C ILE A 118 10.90 -13.18 -10.00
N LEU A 119 9.60 -13.05 -9.74
CA LEU A 119 8.79 -14.12 -9.17
C LEU A 119 8.72 -15.35 -10.09
N GLU A 120 8.61 -15.14 -11.40
CA GLU A 120 8.65 -16.22 -12.39
C GLU A 120 10.01 -16.92 -12.41
N SER A 121 11.10 -16.15 -12.39
CA SER A 121 12.46 -16.70 -12.36
C SER A 121 12.71 -17.51 -11.08
N GLU A 122 12.23 -17.03 -9.94
CA GLU A 122 12.29 -17.73 -8.66
C GLU A 122 11.42 -19.00 -8.67
N GLY A 123 10.21 -18.93 -9.22
CA GLY A 123 9.31 -20.07 -9.39
C GLY A 123 9.92 -21.17 -10.26
N VAL A 124 10.54 -20.80 -11.39
CA VAL A 124 11.25 -21.74 -12.27
C VAL A 124 12.44 -22.37 -11.55
N ARG A 125 13.21 -21.59 -10.80
CA ARG A 125 14.33 -22.11 -10.02
C ARG A 125 13.86 -23.11 -8.97
N GLN A 126 12.83 -22.76 -8.20
CA GLN A 126 12.29 -23.63 -7.15
C GLN A 126 11.69 -24.92 -7.74
N SER A 127 10.96 -24.81 -8.86
CA SER A 127 10.43 -25.97 -9.57
C SER A 127 11.53 -26.95 -10.00
N LYS A 128 12.63 -26.45 -10.59
CA LYS A 128 13.76 -27.29 -10.99
C LYS A 128 14.43 -28.00 -9.81
N ILE A 129 14.56 -27.31 -8.67
CA ILE A 129 15.11 -27.90 -7.44
C ILE A 129 14.19 -29.02 -6.96
N ASN A 130 12.89 -28.75 -6.87
CA ASN A 130 11.91 -29.73 -6.40
C ASN A 130 11.89 -30.99 -7.29
N VAL A 131 11.99 -30.84 -8.61
CA VAL A 131 12.06 -31.97 -9.55
C VAL A 131 13.35 -32.78 -9.35
N ALA A 132 14.50 -32.12 -9.20
CA ALA A 132 15.78 -32.79 -8.98
C ALA A 132 15.81 -33.53 -7.63
N GLU A 133 15.26 -32.94 -6.58
CA GLU A 133 15.11 -33.58 -5.27
C GLU A 133 14.16 -34.78 -5.34
N ALA A 134 13.01 -34.64 -6.02
CA ALA A 134 12.07 -35.73 -6.22
C ALA A 134 12.72 -36.92 -6.94
N GLN A 135 13.48 -36.67 -8.03
CA GLN A 135 14.21 -37.72 -8.76
C GLN A 135 15.26 -38.41 -7.89
N LYS A 136 16.03 -37.65 -7.10
CA LYS A 136 16.99 -38.22 -6.16
C LYS A 136 16.30 -39.13 -5.14
N GLN A 137 15.18 -38.67 -4.59
CA GLN A 137 14.40 -39.42 -3.62
C GLN A 137 13.84 -40.72 -4.24
N GLU A 138 13.33 -40.64 -5.46
CA GLU A 138 12.80 -41.78 -6.21
C GLU A 138 13.86 -42.87 -6.41
N VAL A 139 15.09 -42.49 -6.83
CA VAL A 139 16.19 -43.45 -7.04
C VAL A 139 16.61 -44.13 -5.73
N ILE A 140 16.64 -43.38 -4.62
CA ILE A 140 16.95 -43.94 -3.29
C ILE A 140 15.86 -44.93 -2.88
N LEU A 141 14.59 -44.53 -2.96
CA LEU A 141 13.45 -45.38 -2.60
C LEU A 141 13.38 -46.64 -3.47
N ALA A 142 13.66 -46.55 -4.77
CA ALA A 142 13.70 -47.71 -5.66
C ALA A 142 14.85 -48.68 -5.31
N SER A 143 16.01 -48.15 -4.93
CA SER A 143 17.16 -48.95 -4.49
C SER A 143 16.87 -49.66 -3.16
N GLU A 144 16.25 -48.97 -2.21
CA GLU A 144 15.81 -49.53 -0.93
C GLU A 144 14.72 -50.59 -1.14
N ALA A 145 13.75 -50.34 -2.00
CA ALA A 145 12.69 -51.29 -2.34
C ALA A 145 13.26 -52.58 -2.94
N SER A 146 14.18 -52.48 -3.90
CA SER A 146 14.84 -53.65 -4.52
C SER A 146 15.61 -54.48 -3.48
N ARG A 147 16.33 -53.81 -2.57
CA ARG A 147 17.05 -54.48 -1.49
C ARG A 147 16.09 -55.21 -0.56
N GLN A 148 14.99 -54.57 -0.19
CA GLN A 148 14.00 -55.15 0.70
C GLN A 148 13.27 -56.32 0.05
N GLU A 149 12.94 -56.22 -1.24
CA GLU A 149 12.33 -57.30 -2.02
C GLU A 149 13.22 -58.55 -2.05
N ALA A 150 14.51 -58.38 -2.33
CA ALA A 150 15.48 -59.49 -2.33
C ALA A 150 15.57 -60.18 -0.95
N ILE A 151 15.57 -59.40 0.15
CA ILE A 151 15.57 -59.93 1.51
C ILE A 151 14.27 -60.70 1.78
N ASN A 152 13.12 -60.12 1.43
CA ASN A 152 11.82 -60.74 1.64
C ASN A 152 11.68 -62.05 0.85
N HIS A 153 12.16 -62.08 -0.39
CA HIS A 153 12.16 -63.28 -1.23
C HIS A 153 13.03 -64.38 -0.61
N ALA A 154 14.28 -64.07 -0.25
CA ALA A 154 15.20 -65.03 0.37
C ALA A 154 14.65 -65.57 1.71
N ALA A 155 14.02 -64.72 2.51
CA ALA A 155 13.37 -65.14 3.75
C ALA A 155 12.17 -66.07 3.48
N GLY A 156 11.33 -65.74 2.50
CA GLY A 156 10.19 -66.56 2.10
C GLY A 156 10.60 -67.95 1.60
N GLU A 157 11.67 -68.05 0.81
CA GLU A 157 12.22 -69.34 0.38
C GLU A 157 12.75 -70.16 1.55
N ALA A 158 13.52 -69.54 2.45
CA ALA A 158 14.06 -70.22 3.62
C ALA A 158 12.94 -70.77 4.53
N GLU A 159 11.87 -70.00 4.71
CA GLU A 159 10.71 -70.41 5.51
C GLU A 159 9.92 -71.54 4.83
N ALA A 160 9.72 -71.48 3.51
CA ALA A 160 9.10 -72.55 2.74
C ALA A 160 9.89 -73.86 2.81
N ILE A 161 11.23 -73.80 2.78
CA ILE A 161 12.10 -74.97 2.94
C ILE A 161 11.95 -75.56 4.35
N ARG A 162 11.94 -74.73 5.41
CA ARG A 162 11.74 -75.21 6.79
C ARG A 162 10.40 -75.91 6.96
N GLN A 163 9.33 -75.35 6.41
CA GLN A 163 8.00 -75.95 6.49
C GLN A 163 7.93 -77.30 5.77
N ARG A 164 8.58 -77.43 4.60
CA ARG A 164 8.65 -78.71 3.88
C ARG A 164 9.52 -79.77 4.58
N ALA A 165 10.57 -79.36 5.28
CA ALA A 165 11.46 -80.29 6.00
C ALA A 165 10.89 -80.78 7.33
N GLY A 166 9.90 -80.07 7.90
CA GLY A 166 9.21 -80.46 9.13
C GLY A 166 7.93 -81.29 8.92
N ALA A 167 7.53 -81.51 7.66
CA ALA A 167 6.39 -82.35 7.25
C ALA A 167 6.89 -83.72 6.77
#